data_AF-A0A5K0WN24-F1
#
_entry.id   AF-A0A5K0WN24-F1
#
_cell.length_a   1.000
_cell.length_b   1.000
_cell.length_c   1.000
_cell.angle_alpha   90.00
_cell.angle_beta   90.00
_cell.angle_gamma   90.00
#
_symmetry.space_group_name_H-M   'P 1'
#
loop_
_entity.id
_entity.type
_entity.pdbx_description
1 polymer ?
#
loop_
_entity_poly.entity_id
_entity_poly.type
_entity_poly.pdbx_seq_one_letter_code
_entity_poly.pdbx_strand_id
1 'polypeptide(L)' 'ELMCDAREIIIEEQVAMFLVTLGHDQRNRRTQYDFQHSRQTISKYFNLVLKAIL' A
#
# COMPACT_ATOMS: atom_id res chain seq x y z
N GLU A 1 -8.99 -3.28 22.96
CA GLU A 1 -9.69 -2.71 21.80
C GLU A 1 -9.41 -3.56 20.58
N LEU A 2 -10.48 -4.12 20.00
CA LEU A 2 -10.47 -5.05 18.90
C LEU A 2 -10.25 -4.24 17.61
N MET A 3 -8.99 -4.00 17.23
CA MET A 3 -8.69 -3.54 15.88
C MET A 3 -8.81 -4.74 14.96
N CYS A 4 -10.00 -4.89 14.40
CA CYS A 4 -10.29 -5.80 13.32
C CYS A 4 -9.17 -5.73 12.28
N ASP A 5 -8.46 -6.84 12.09
CA ASP A 5 -7.67 -7.17 10.89
C ASP A 5 -8.60 -7.34 9.65
N ALA A 6 -9.71 -6.58 9.60
CA ALA A 6 -10.79 -6.72 8.64
C ALA A 6 -10.51 -5.88 7.40
N ARG A 7 -9.64 -6.42 6.55
CA ARG A 7 -9.87 -6.64 5.11
C ARG A 7 -8.54 -6.94 4.46
N GLU A 8 -8.40 -8.13 3.89
CA GLU A 8 -7.46 -8.29 2.79
C GLU A 8 -7.77 -7.20 1.76
N ILE A 9 -6.79 -6.33 1.51
CA ILE A 9 -6.92 -5.31 0.49
C ILE A 9 -7.00 -6.02 -0.86
N ILE A 10 -7.92 -5.61 -1.74
CA ILE A 10 -8.07 -6.25 -3.05
C ILE A 10 -6.81 -6.07 -3.89
N ILE A 11 -6.52 -7.03 -4.78
CA ILE A 11 -5.28 -7.04 -5.58
C ILE A 11 -5.12 -5.73 -6.36
N GLU A 12 -6.21 -5.18 -6.92
CA GLU A 12 -6.19 -3.91 -7.66
C GLU A 12 -5.66 -2.75 -6.81
N GLU A 13 -6.11 -2.64 -5.56
CA GLU A 13 -5.66 -1.61 -4.62
C GLU A 13 -4.21 -1.85 -4.17
N GLN A 14 -3.79 -3.11 -4.02
CA GLN A 14 -2.38 -3.44 -3.77
C GLN A 14 -1.47 -3.02 -4.93
N VAL A 15 -1.87 -3.31 -6.17
CA VAL A 15 -1.14 -2.93 -7.39
C VAL A 15 -1.14 -1.40 -7.55
N ALA A 16 -2.25 -0.73 -7.26
CA ALA A 16 -2.31 0.73 -7.25
C ALA A 16 -1.33 1.34 -6.23
N MET A 17 -1.29 0.84 -5.00
CA MET A 17 -0.32 1.26 -3.99
C MET A 17 1.12 1.05 -4.47
N PHE A 18 1.41 -0.08 -5.10
CA PHE A 18 2.72 -0.39 -5.66
C PHE A 18 3.14 0.60 -6.76
N LEU A 19 2.28 0.81 -7.76
CA LEU A 19 2.55 1.72 -8.88
C LEU A 19 2.66 3.19 -8.46
N VAL A 20 1.78 3.65 -7.56
CA VAL A 20 1.85 5.01 -7.01
C VAL A 20 3.13 5.21 -6.20
N THR A 21 3.57 4.19 -5.45
CA THR A 21 4.84 4.25 -4.69
C THR A 21 6.06 4.26 -5.61
N LEU A 22 6.05 3.48 -6.70
CA LEU A 22 7.14 3.50 -7.70
C LEU A 22 7.18 4.79 -8.52
N GLY A 23 6.02 5.34 -8.88
CA GLY A 23 5.90 6.53 -9.74
C GLY A 23 6.19 7.85 -9.03
N HIS A 24 6.18 7.89 -7.69
CA HIS A 24 6.49 9.08 -6.92
C HIS A 24 7.87 8.98 -6.26
N ASP A 25 8.84 9.70 -6.83
CA ASP A 25 10.16 9.96 -6.24
C ASP A 25 10.02 10.63 -4.85
N GLN A 26 10.25 9.83 -3.79
CA GLN A 26 10.51 10.08 -2.36
C GLN A 26 9.87 11.27 -1.59
N ARG A 27 9.08 12.17 -2.19
CA ARG A 27 8.58 13.39 -1.55
C ARG A 27 7.11 13.38 -1.13
N ASN A 28 6.35 12.31 -1.39
CA ASN A 28 4.91 12.37 -1.15
C ASN A 28 4.46 11.81 0.20
N ARG A 29 4.29 12.75 1.13
CA ARG A 29 3.34 12.70 2.26
C ARG A 29 1.87 12.45 1.82
N ARG A 30 1.61 12.35 0.51
CA ARG A 30 0.28 12.29 -0.12
C ARG A 30 -0.26 10.87 -0.30
N THR A 31 0.60 9.86 -0.41
CA THR A 31 0.18 8.45 -0.58
C THR A 31 -0.63 7.92 0.62
N GLN A 32 -0.36 8.40 1.84
CA GLN A 32 -1.18 8.03 3.00
C GLN A 32 -2.59 8.64 2.96
N TYR A 33 -2.72 9.82 2.33
CA TYR A 33 -3.99 10.54 2.22
C TYR A 33 -4.86 9.93 1.12
N ASP A 34 -4.24 9.48 0.03
CA ASP A 34 -4.93 8.91 -1.13
C ASP A 34 -5.52 7.52 -0.85
N PHE A 35 -4.85 6.71 -0.03
CA PHE A 35 -5.30 5.36 0.31
C PHE A 35 -5.93 5.24 1.71
N GLN A 36 -5.90 6.30 2.53
CA GLN A 36 -6.38 6.29 3.92
C GLN A 36 -5.76 5.18 4.81
N HIS A 37 -4.60 4.66 4.40
CA HIS A 37 -3.90 3.56 5.05
C HIS A 37 -2.65 4.01 5.79
N SER A 38 -2.30 3.27 6.84
CA SER A 38 -1.04 3.49 7.56
C SER A 38 0.17 3.30 6.64
N ARG A 39 1.29 3.94 7.00
CA ARG A 39 2.57 3.75 6.30
C ARG A 39 3.03 2.29 6.35
N GLN A 40 2.74 1.58 7.44
CA GLN A 40 3.04 0.15 7.58
C GLN A 40 2.20 -0.70 6.62
N THR A 41 0.91 -0.39 6.47
CA THR A 41 0.00 -1.09 5.54
C THR A 41 0.47 -0.93 4.09
N ILE A 42 0.78 0.30 3.67
CA ILE A 42 1.29 0.58 2.32
C ILE A 42 2.59 -0.22 2.06
N SER A 43 3.52 -0.20 3.03
CA SER A 43 4.79 -0.92 2.90
C SER A 43 4.63 -2.45 2.86
N LYS A 44 3.70 -3.01 3.65
CA LYS A 44 3.37 -4.45 3.63
C LYS A 44 2.93 -4.88 2.23
N TYR A 45 1.95 -4.19 1.66
CA TYR A 45 1.38 -4.57 0.36
C TYR A 45 2.31 -4.25 -0.82
N PHE A 46 3.09 -3.17 -0.74
CA PHE A 46 4.17 -2.91 -1.69
C PHE A 46 5.13 -4.11 -1.81
N ASN A 47 5.59 -4.64 -0.67
CA ASN A 47 6.51 -5.78 -0.65
C ASN A 47 5.85 -7.09 -1.11
N LEU A 48 4.56 -7.27 -0.86
CA LEU A 48 3.82 -8.43 -1.35
C LEU A 48 3.73 -8.43 -2.89
N VAL A 49 3.37 -7.30 -3.48
CA VAL A 49 3.32 -7.15 -4.95
C VAL A 49 4.71 -7.29 -5.56
N LEU A 50 5.74 -6.70 -4.94
CA LEU A 50 7.13 -6.84 -5.40
C LEU A 50 7.57 -8.31 -5.45
N LYS A 51 7.28 -9.10 -4.41
CA LYS A 51 7.59 -10.55 -4.35
C LYS A 51 6.78 -11.40 -5.31
N ALA A 52 5.62 -10.92 -5.76
CA ALA A 52 4.81 -11.63 -6.75
C ALA A 52 5.30 -11.38 -8.18
N ILE A 53 6.01 -10.27 -8.42
CA ILE A 53 6.54 -9.88 -9.73
C ILE A 53 7.98 -10.40 -9.93
N LEU A 54 8.80 -10.44 -8.87
CA LEU A 54 10.15 -11.00 -8.87
C LEU A 54 10.15 -12.52 -8.68
#